data_AF-A0A426W8I9-F1
#
_entry.id   AF-A0A426W8I9-F1
#
_cell.length_a   1.000
_cell.length_b   1.000
_cell.length_c   1.000
_cell.angle_alpha   90.00
_cell.angle_beta   90.00
_cell.angle_gamma   90.00
#
_symmetry.space_group_name_H-M   'P 1'
#
loop_
_entity.id
_entity.type
_entity.pdbx_description
1 polymer ?
#
loop_
_entity_poly.entity_id
_entity_poly.type
_entity_poly.pdbx_seq_one_letter_code
_entity_poly.pdbx_strand_id
1 'polypeptide(L)'
;MAKNIIRGVALLFLLLTPFLSVAENDAYDAALTSFEAGDYKGAYTSFRDLAEDGVVDAQYYLGMLYLYGQGVRKSNSRGVEWLKQAAGNGSYQAAANLGQMYLSGEGVAPNETVAIQWLELADKLAKAQDLEEDCD
;
A
#
# COMPACT_ATOMS: atom_id res chain seq x y z
N MET A 1 -31.30 -2.06 54.37
CA MET A 1 -29.84 -1.81 54.32
C MET A 1 -29.52 -1.24 52.96
N ALA A 2 -29.24 0.06 52.87
CA ALA A 2 -28.69 0.70 51.67
C ALA A 2 -27.69 1.74 52.17
N LYS A 3 -26.41 1.55 51.86
CA LYS A 3 -25.35 2.53 52.16
C LYS A 3 -24.84 3.05 50.83
N ASN A 4 -25.36 4.21 50.43
CA ASN A 4 -24.74 5.06 49.43
C ASN A 4 -23.46 5.65 50.04
N ILE A 5 -22.32 5.39 49.42
CA ILE A 5 -21.10 6.19 49.64
C ILE A 5 -20.69 6.73 48.29
N ILE A 6 -21.25 7.90 47.97
CA ILE A 6 -20.67 8.85 47.02
C ILE A 6 -19.61 9.60 47.81
N ARG A 7 -18.34 9.51 47.39
CA ARG A 7 -17.24 10.47 47.66
C ARG A 7 -15.97 10.00 46.97
N GLY A 8 -15.66 10.57 45.81
CA GLY A 8 -14.44 10.27 45.07
C GLY A 8 -14.42 10.97 43.72
N VAL A 9 -14.20 12.29 43.77
CA VAL A 9 -13.85 13.14 42.62
C VAL A 9 -12.54 12.64 42.00
N ALA A 10 -12.48 12.46 40.69
CA ALA A 10 -11.46 13.03 39.80
C ALA A 10 -11.42 12.31 38.45
N LEU A 11 -11.57 13.11 37.39
CA LEU A 11 -11.17 12.83 36.02
C LEU A 11 -9.80 12.12 35.96
N LEU A 12 -9.73 10.98 35.25
CA LEU A 12 -8.65 10.66 34.31
C LEU A 12 -8.95 9.32 33.58
N PHE A 13 -9.95 9.27 32.68
CA PHE A 13 -9.97 8.25 31.62
C PHE A 13 -9.09 8.74 30.47
N LEU A 14 -7.79 8.81 30.75
CA LEU A 14 -6.75 9.01 29.75
C LEU A 14 -6.09 7.65 29.56
N LEU A 15 -6.03 7.21 28.30
CA LEU A 15 -5.37 6.00 27.78
C LEU A 15 -6.21 4.72 27.72
N LEU A 16 -7.26 4.73 26.88
CA LEU A 16 -7.55 3.54 26.08
C LEU A 16 -8.13 3.91 24.69
N THR A 17 -7.61 4.97 24.07
CA THR A 17 -7.48 4.88 22.62
C THR A 17 -6.55 3.68 22.40
N PRO A 18 -6.98 2.63 21.68
CA PRO A 18 -6.06 1.59 21.32
C PRO A 18 -4.94 2.27 20.56
N PHE A 19 -3.72 2.07 21.04
CA PHE A 19 -2.52 2.25 20.27
C PHE A 19 -2.56 1.23 19.11
N LEU A 20 -3.42 1.47 18.12
CA LEU A 20 -3.10 1.13 16.73
C LEU A 20 -2.08 2.20 16.35
N SER A 21 -0.85 1.95 15.98
CA SER A 21 -0.24 0.76 15.41
C SER A 21 1.27 0.99 15.44
N VAL A 22 2.03 0.20 16.20
CA VAL A 22 3.51 0.12 16.04
C VAL A 22 3.93 -1.25 15.53
N ALA A 23 3.04 -2.25 15.56
CA ALA A 23 3.36 -3.58 15.07
C ALA A 23 3.18 -3.76 13.55
N GLU A 24 2.41 -2.90 12.85
CA GLU A 24 2.23 -3.05 11.38
C GLU A 24 3.42 -2.50 10.58
N ASN A 25 4.13 -1.49 11.09
CA ASN A 25 5.30 -0.93 10.40
C ASN A 25 6.48 -1.91 10.39
N ASP A 26 6.66 -2.72 11.45
CA ASP A 26 7.75 -3.70 11.53
C ASP A 26 7.66 -4.79 10.44
N ALA A 27 6.43 -5.21 10.09
CA ALA A 27 6.21 -6.27 9.11
C ALA A 27 6.50 -5.80 7.68
N TYR A 28 6.12 -4.56 7.35
CA TYR A 28 6.44 -3.95 6.05
C TYR A 28 7.95 -3.70 5.90
N ASP A 29 8.61 -3.15 6.92
CA ASP A 29 10.05 -2.90 6.88
C ASP A 29 10.85 -4.21 6.73
N ALA A 30 10.42 -5.29 7.39
CA ALA A 30 11.00 -6.61 7.21
C ALA A 30 10.78 -7.18 5.79
N ALA A 31 9.59 -6.95 5.22
CA ALA A 31 9.29 -7.34 3.84
C ALA A 31 10.18 -6.58 2.84
N LEU A 32 10.35 -5.28 3.03
CA LEU A 32 11.22 -4.43 2.22
C LEU A 32 12.69 -4.84 2.37
N THR A 33 13.15 -5.11 3.60
CA THR A 33 14.50 -5.64 3.85
C THR A 33 14.74 -6.94 3.10
N SER A 34 13.75 -7.85 3.09
CA SER A 34 13.85 -9.11 2.34
C SER A 34 13.91 -8.88 0.83
N PHE A 35 13.13 -7.92 0.32
CA PHE A 35 13.13 -7.53 -1.08
C PHE A 35 14.48 -6.94 -1.52
N GLU A 36 15.02 -6.02 -0.73
CA GLU A 36 16.32 -5.37 -0.97
C GLU A 36 17.49 -6.37 -0.86
N ALA A 37 17.38 -7.34 0.06
CA ALA A 37 18.33 -8.44 0.17
C ALA A 37 18.25 -9.46 -0.98
N GLY A 38 17.26 -9.32 -1.87
CA GLY A 38 17.01 -10.25 -2.99
C GLY A 38 16.33 -11.56 -2.59
N ASP A 39 15.88 -11.69 -1.33
CA ASP A 39 14.98 -12.77 -0.91
C ASP A 39 13.54 -12.45 -1.35
N TYR A 40 13.32 -12.51 -2.66
CA TYR A 40 12.02 -12.20 -3.24
C TYR A 40 10.93 -13.19 -2.84
N LYS A 41 11.28 -14.42 -2.44
CA LYS A 41 10.30 -15.42 -2.00
C LYS A 41 9.80 -15.10 -0.59
N GLY A 42 10.70 -14.70 0.30
CA GLY A 42 10.35 -14.13 1.61
C GLY A 42 9.50 -12.88 1.44
N ALA A 43 9.99 -11.92 0.64
CA ALA A 43 9.29 -10.67 0.36
C ALA A 43 7.89 -10.90 -0.23
N TYR A 44 7.72 -11.82 -1.18
CA TYR A 44 6.43 -12.18 -1.75
C TYR A 44 5.43 -12.63 -0.68
N THR A 45 5.87 -13.45 0.26
CA THR A 45 4.99 -14.00 1.30
C THR A 45 4.48 -12.86 2.19
N SER A 46 5.37 -11.98 2.64
CA SER A 46 5.00 -10.84 3.48
C SER A 46 4.17 -9.80 2.73
N PHE A 47 4.56 -9.42 1.50
CA PHE A 47 3.80 -8.45 0.71
C PHE A 47 2.42 -8.96 0.33
N ARG A 48 2.23 -10.28 0.13
CA ARG A 48 0.89 -10.83 -0.10
C ARG A 48 -0.02 -10.55 1.09
N ASP A 49 0.42 -10.90 2.30
CA ASP A 49 -0.40 -10.77 3.49
C ASP A 49 -0.71 -9.28 3.77
N LEU A 50 0.31 -8.40 3.69
CA LEU A 50 0.15 -6.95 3.83
C LEU A 50 -0.75 -6.33 2.74
N ALA A 51 -0.66 -6.81 1.50
CA ALA A 51 -1.48 -6.32 0.40
C ALA A 51 -2.96 -6.71 0.57
N GLU A 52 -3.22 -7.91 1.11
CA GLU A 52 -4.55 -8.39 1.48
C GLU A 52 -5.13 -7.59 2.65
N ASP A 53 -4.28 -7.12 3.58
CA ASP A 53 -4.64 -6.20 4.67
C ASP A 53 -4.84 -4.74 4.20
N GLY A 54 -4.58 -4.44 2.93
CA GLY A 54 -4.84 -3.13 2.33
C GLY A 54 -3.65 -2.16 2.36
N VAL A 55 -2.46 -2.62 2.77
CA VAL A 55 -1.24 -1.79 2.75
C VAL A 55 -0.89 -1.45 1.30
N VAL A 56 -1.01 -0.17 0.95
CA VAL A 56 -0.94 0.34 -0.43
C VAL A 56 0.42 0.05 -1.06
N ASP A 57 1.52 0.28 -0.34
CA ASP A 57 2.86 -0.01 -0.83
C ASP A 57 3.09 -1.51 -1.04
N ALA A 58 2.53 -2.37 -0.17
CA ALA A 58 2.61 -3.81 -0.35
C ALA A 58 1.86 -4.29 -1.59
N GLN A 59 0.69 -3.70 -1.90
CA GLN A 59 -0.03 -3.96 -3.15
C GLN A 59 0.83 -3.58 -4.37
N TYR A 60 1.54 -2.44 -4.31
CA TYR A 60 2.48 -2.02 -5.35
C TYR A 60 3.62 -3.05 -5.52
N TYR A 61 4.33 -3.39 -4.45
CA TYR A 61 5.46 -4.34 -4.52
C TYR A 61 5.02 -5.73 -4.96
N LEU A 62 3.87 -6.22 -4.49
CA LEU A 62 3.31 -7.49 -4.94
C LEU A 62 3.01 -7.49 -6.44
N GLY A 63 2.47 -6.37 -6.95
CA GLY A 63 2.31 -6.13 -8.37
C GLY A 63 3.64 -6.28 -9.13
N MET A 64 4.68 -5.60 -8.65
CA MET A 64 6.02 -5.65 -9.25
C MET A 64 6.63 -7.05 -9.23
N LEU A 65 6.52 -7.79 -8.12
CA LEU A 65 6.99 -9.17 -8.02
C LEU A 65 6.35 -10.08 -9.09
N TYR A 66 5.05 -9.92 -9.34
CA TYR A 66 4.37 -10.63 -10.43
C TYR A 66 4.81 -10.19 -11.83
N LEU A 67 5.05 -8.89 -12.06
CA LEU A 67 5.50 -8.39 -13.37
C LEU A 67 6.91 -8.87 -13.73
N TYR A 68 7.82 -8.93 -12.76
CA TYR A 68 9.19 -9.39 -12.97
C TYR A 68 9.37 -10.89 -12.76
N GLY A 69 8.41 -11.58 -12.13
CA GLY A 69 8.57 -12.99 -11.78
C GLY A 69 9.62 -13.22 -10.69
N GLN A 70 9.74 -12.26 -9.76
CA GLN A 70 10.68 -12.32 -8.65
C GLN A 70 10.00 -13.02 -7.48
N GLY A 71 10.56 -14.12 -6.99
CA GLY A 71 9.98 -14.88 -5.87
C GLY A 71 8.66 -15.61 -6.17
N VAL A 72 8.02 -15.30 -7.31
CA VAL A 72 6.77 -15.88 -7.80
C VAL A 72 6.82 -16.06 -9.32
N ARG A 73 5.99 -16.95 -9.87
CA ARG A 73 5.88 -17.10 -11.33
C ARG A 73 5.39 -15.79 -11.96
N LYS A 74 6.13 -15.29 -12.96
CA LYS A 74 5.76 -14.09 -13.73
C LYS A 74 4.32 -14.21 -14.25
N SER A 75 3.54 -13.16 -14.00
CA SER A 75 2.14 -13.08 -14.40
C SER A 75 1.72 -11.62 -14.57
N ASN A 76 1.80 -11.13 -15.80
CA ASN A 76 1.44 -9.75 -16.12
C ASN A 76 0.01 -9.38 -15.70
N SER A 77 -0.96 -10.28 -15.89
CA SER A 77 -2.36 -10.06 -15.50
C SER A 77 -2.52 -9.78 -14.00
N ARG A 78 -1.89 -10.61 -13.16
CA ARG A 78 -1.88 -10.44 -11.69
C ARG A 78 -1.15 -9.18 -11.27
N GLY A 79 0.00 -8.90 -11.90
CA GLY A 79 0.75 -7.67 -11.63
C GLY A 79 -0.07 -6.42 -11.90
N VAL A 80 -0.74 -6.36 -13.06
CA VAL A 80 -1.65 -5.27 -13.44
C VAL A 80 -2.82 -5.15 -12.48
N GLU A 81 -3.39 -6.26 -12.04
CA GLU A 81 -4.51 -6.26 -11.08
C GLU A 81 -4.11 -5.63 -9.75
N TRP A 82 -2.96 -6.03 -9.19
CA TRP A 82 -2.43 -5.45 -7.96
C TRP A 82 -2.05 -3.97 -8.10
N LEU A 83 -1.42 -3.59 -9.22
CA LEU A 83 -1.14 -2.17 -9.48
C LEU A 83 -2.42 -1.34 -9.61
N LYS A 84 -3.50 -1.89 -10.19
CA LYS A 84 -4.79 -1.19 -10.26
C LYS A 84 -5.39 -0.99 -8.87
N GLN A 85 -5.28 -1.97 -7.98
CA GLN A 85 -5.72 -1.84 -6.59
C GLN A 85 -4.90 -0.79 -5.85
N ALA A 86 -3.56 -0.86 -5.93
CA ALA A 86 -2.66 0.11 -5.31
C ALA A 86 -2.96 1.55 -5.80
N ALA A 87 -3.14 1.74 -7.11
CA ALA A 87 -3.49 3.05 -7.67
C ALA A 87 -4.88 3.54 -7.21
N GLY A 88 -5.86 2.63 -7.11
CA GLY A 88 -7.18 2.92 -6.56
C GLY A 88 -7.14 3.33 -5.08
N ASN A 89 -6.14 2.85 -4.34
CA ASN A 89 -5.89 3.19 -2.93
C ASN A 89 -4.87 4.33 -2.75
N GLY A 90 -4.47 5.00 -3.83
CA GLY A 90 -3.67 6.24 -3.74
C GLY A 90 -2.19 6.11 -4.11
N SER A 91 -1.70 4.94 -4.54
CA SER A 91 -0.32 4.82 -5.02
C SER A 91 -0.14 5.53 -6.37
N TYR A 92 0.53 6.69 -6.36
CA TYR A 92 0.90 7.38 -7.58
C TYR A 92 1.92 6.59 -8.42
N GLN A 93 2.83 5.84 -7.78
CA GLN A 93 3.80 4.99 -8.47
C GLN A 93 3.10 3.87 -9.23
N ALA A 94 2.07 3.24 -8.65
CA ALA A 94 1.28 2.21 -9.32
C ALA A 94 0.53 2.76 -10.54
N ALA A 95 -0.08 3.95 -10.39
CA ALA A 95 -0.77 4.63 -11.49
C ALA A 95 0.21 4.98 -12.63
N ALA A 96 1.40 5.51 -12.30
CA ALA A 96 2.43 5.83 -13.30
C ALA A 96 2.90 4.57 -14.05
N ASN A 97 3.14 3.47 -13.34
CA ASN A 97 3.53 2.19 -13.95
C ASN A 97 2.45 1.65 -14.89
N LEU A 98 1.17 1.70 -14.48
CA LEU A 98 0.06 1.33 -15.35
C LEU A 98 0.02 2.18 -16.63
N GLY A 99 0.20 3.50 -16.50
CA GLY A 99 0.30 4.40 -17.64
C GLY A 99 1.39 3.97 -18.62
N GLN A 100 2.60 3.71 -18.10
CA GLN A 100 3.73 3.25 -18.91
C GLN A 100 3.47 1.89 -19.57
N MET A 101 2.82 0.95 -18.87
CA MET A 101 2.46 -0.36 -19.40
C MET A 101 1.47 -0.25 -20.56
N TYR A 102 0.48 0.65 -20.48
CA TYR A 102 -0.44 0.90 -21.60
C TYR A 102 0.22 1.66 -22.77
N LEU A 103 1.28 2.43 -22.54
CA LEU A 103 2.08 3.00 -23.63
C LEU A 103 2.95 1.95 -24.34
N SER A 104 3.64 1.10 -23.56
CA SER A 104 4.58 0.12 -24.10
C SER A 104 3.92 -1.17 -24.61
N GLY A 105 2.70 -1.47 -24.15
CA GLY A 105 2.06 -2.76 -24.36
C GLY A 105 2.64 -3.88 -23.50
N GLU A 106 3.41 -3.55 -22.46
CA GLU A 106 3.96 -4.56 -21.57
C GLU A 106 2.86 -5.13 -20.68
N GLY A 107 2.46 -6.38 -20.93
CA GLY A 107 1.52 -7.08 -20.07
C GLY A 107 0.05 -6.67 -20.18
N VAL A 108 -0.23 -5.58 -20.89
CA VAL A 108 -1.57 -5.13 -21.30
C VAL A 108 -1.55 -4.80 -22.79
N ALA A 109 -2.71 -4.83 -23.44
CA ALA A 109 -2.81 -4.32 -24.81
C ALA A 109 -2.50 -2.81 -24.81
N PRO A 110 -1.62 -2.31 -25.70
CA PRO A 110 -1.34 -0.89 -25.78
C PRO A 110 -2.61 -0.07 -25.97
N ASN A 111 -2.74 1.03 -25.23
CA ASN A 111 -3.85 1.95 -25.35
C ASN A 111 -3.43 3.33 -24.82
N GLU A 112 -3.14 4.25 -25.74
CA GLU A 112 -2.66 5.59 -25.41
C GLU A 112 -3.68 6.40 -24.60
N THR A 113 -4.97 6.31 -24.91
CA THR A 113 -6.01 7.01 -24.15
C THR A 113 -6.08 6.54 -22.70
N VAL A 114 -6.02 5.22 -22.48
CA VAL A 114 -6.00 4.65 -21.13
C VAL A 114 -4.70 4.99 -20.41
N ALA A 115 -3.56 5.01 -21.13
CA ALA A 115 -2.29 5.41 -20.56
C ALA A 115 -2.32 6.86 -20.02
N ILE A 116 -2.83 7.80 -20.82
CA ILE A 116 -2.95 9.21 -20.41
C ILE A 116 -3.81 9.33 -19.14
N GLN A 117 -4.94 8.60 -19.06
CA GLN A 117 -5.78 8.61 -17.87
C GLN A 117 -5.04 8.14 -16.61
N TRP A 118 -4.21 7.09 -16.71
CA TRP A 118 -3.41 6.61 -15.59
C TRP A 118 -2.29 7.58 -15.20
N LEU A 119 -1.64 8.23 -16.17
CA LEU A 119 -0.60 9.23 -15.92
C LEU A 119 -1.17 10.51 -15.28
N GLU A 120 -2.34 10.96 -15.73
CA GLU A 120 -3.06 12.08 -15.11
C GLU A 120 -3.48 11.76 -13.67
N LEU A 121 -3.94 10.53 -13.43
CA LEU A 121 -4.22 10.07 -12.08
C LEU A 121 -2.96 10.05 -11.21
N ALA A 122 -1.83 9.58 -11.74
CA ALA A 122 -0.56 9.57 -11.02
C ALA A 122 -0.12 10.97 -10.60
N ASP A 123 -0.17 11.95 -11.51
CA ASP A 123 0.14 13.36 -11.21
C ASP A 123 -0.80 13.93 -10.13
N LYS A 124 -2.09 13.62 -10.21
CA LYS A 124 -3.06 14.04 -9.19
C LYS A 124 -2.76 13.42 -7.82
N LEU A 125 -2.44 12.12 -7.76
CA LEU A 125 -2.12 11.42 -6.52
C LEU A 125 -0.81 11.92 -5.91
N ALA A 126 0.22 12.15 -6.72
CA ALA A 126 1.50 12.70 -6.26
C ALA A 126 1.32 14.08 -5.62
N LYS A 127 0.57 14.98 -6.26
CA LYS A 127 0.26 16.30 -5.70
C LYS A 127 -0.55 16.25 -4.41
N ALA A 128 -1.43 15.25 -4.28
CA ALA A 128 -2.20 15.08 -3.05
C ALA A 128 -1.30 14.64 -1.88
N GLN A 129 -0.28 13.83 -2.17
CA GLN A 129 0.71 13.40 -1.18
C GLN A 129 1.57 14.58 -0.69
N ASP A 130 2.01 15.45 -1.60
CA ASP A 130 2.81 16.64 -1.24
C ASP A 130 2.05 17.61 -0.30
N LEU A 131 0.71 17.68 -0.42
CA LEU A 131 -0.12 18.60 0.38
C LEU A 131 -0.33 18.14 1.83
N GLU A 132 -0.03 16.88 2.16
CA GLU A 132 -0.11 16.40 3.55
C GLU A 132 1.09 16.84 4.39
N GLU A 133 2.22 17.20 3.77
CA GLU A 133 3.45 17.63 4.48
C GLU A 133 3.44 19.12 4.89
N ASP A 134 2.53 19.94 4.34
CA ASP A 134 2.45 21.39 4.59
C ASP A 134 1.54 21.79 5.78
N CYS A 135 1.10 20.82 6.60
CA CYS A 135 0.35 21.09 7.84
C CYS A 135 1.26 21.03 9.09
N ASP A 136 2.15 22.02 9.24
CA ASP A 136 2.90 22.31 10.47
C ASP A 136 2.75 23.79 10.89
#